data_AF-K1Z2P9-F1
#
_entry.id   AF-K1Z2P9-F1
#
_cell.length_a   1.000
_cell.length_b   1.000
_cell.length_c   1.000
_cell.angle_alpha   90.00
_cell.angle_beta   90.00
_cell.angle_gamma   90.00
#
_symmetry.space_group_name_H-M   'P 1'
#
loop_
_entity.id
_entity.type
_entity.pdbx_description
1 polymer ?
#
loop_
_entity_poly.entity_id
_entity_poly.type
_entity_poly.pdbx_seq_one_letter_code
_entity_poly.pdbx_strand_id
1 'polypeptide(L)'
;MKKPKAHISGCLIGVSSDEQKELLNFYEDIADVCQKHGLQTFVPHMYFFPKGNPEDVYEREIRDISSTDLVVAYVGKPSIGVGTELEAAKTCNALIILLYEKGVKVSKLALGNPAVIHEIEFKDFDDALKKLDDALDKIEI
;
A
#
# COMPACT_ATOMS: atom_id res chain seq x y z
N MET A 1 -12.93 16.97 -13.12
CA MET A 1 -12.95 15.57 -12.65
C MET A 1 -12.11 15.47 -11.39
N LYS A 2 -12.52 14.67 -10.39
CA LYS A 2 -11.71 14.36 -9.21
C LYS A 2 -10.48 13.57 -9.67
N LYS A 3 -9.29 13.87 -9.17
CA LYS A 3 -8.11 13.04 -9.44
C LYS A 3 -8.25 11.73 -8.66
N PRO A 4 -7.93 10.56 -9.26
CA PRO A 4 -7.93 9.31 -8.54
C PRO A 4 -6.92 9.35 -7.40
N LYS A 5 -7.19 8.61 -6.33
CA LYS A 5 -6.37 8.56 -5.11
C LYS A 5 -5.77 7.19 -4.88
N ALA A 6 -4.52 7.15 -4.45
CA ALA A 6 -3.82 5.96 -4.00
C ALA A 6 -3.44 6.04 -2.52
N HIS A 7 -3.77 5.01 -1.76
CA HIS A 7 -3.32 4.82 -0.38
C HIS A 7 -2.16 3.82 -0.35
N ILE A 8 -1.04 4.21 0.28
CA ILE A 8 0.16 3.36 0.36
C ILE A 8 0.21 2.67 1.71
N SER A 9 0.11 1.35 1.70
CA SER A 9 -0.01 0.51 2.90
C SER A 9 1.20 -0.41 3.05
N GLY A 10 1.69 -0.57 4.29
CA GLY A 10 2.83 -1.44 4.57
C GLY A 10 3.17 -1.55 6.05
N CYS A 11 3.97 -2.55 6.42
CA CYS A 11 4.38 -2.75 7.81
C CYS A 11 5.46 -1.73 8.24
N LEU A 12 5.35 -1.22 9.46
CA LEU A 12 6.41 -0.43 10.13
C LEU A 12 6.70 -0.90 11.56
N ILE A 13 5.87 -1.81 12.10
CA ILE A 13 6.01 -2.36 13.44
C ILE A 13 6.53 -3.79 13.34
N GLY A 14 7.43 -4.18 14.24
CA GLY A 14 8.01 -5.54 14.27
C GLY A 14 9.18 -5.75 13.31
N VAL A 15 9.71 -4.67 12.73
CA VAL A 15 10.90 -4.65 11.87
C VAL A 15 12.08 -3.99 12.60
N SER A 16 13.31 -4.25 12.14
CA SER A 16 14.49 -3.58 12.69
C SER A 16 14.52 -2.09 12.32
N SER A 17 15.28 -1.26 13.03
CA SER A 17 15.36 0.19 12.73
C SER A 17 15.97 0.51 11.37
N ASP A 18 16.85 -0.34 10.84
CA ASP A 18 17.43 -0.12 9.52
C ASP A 18 16.46 -0.55 8.42
N GLU A 19 15.82 -1.71 8.60
CA GLU A 19 14.73 -2.16 7.72
C GLU A 19 13.55 -1.18 7.72
N GLN A 20 13.24 -0.57 8.85
CA GLN A 20 12.21 0.47 8.94
C GLN A 20 12.53 1.67 8.05
N LYS A 21 13.79 2.13 8.02
CA LYS A 21 14.20 3.24 7.14
C LYS A 21 14.08 2.85 5.66
N GLU A 22 14.49 1.64 5.32
CA GLU A 22 14.38 1.11 3.96
C GLU A 22 12.91 1.04 3.51
N LEU A 23 12.01 0.56 4.37
CA LEU A 23 10.58 0.48 4.08
C LEU A 23 9.93 1.86 3.96
N LEU A 24 10.29 2.83 4.81
CA LEU A 24 9.79 4.21 4.70
C LEU A 24 10.12 4.78 3.32
N ASN A 25 11.39 4.70 2.91
CA ASN A 25 11.82 5.16 1.58
C ASN A 25 11.07 4.41 0.47
N PHE A 26 10.93 3.09 0.58
CA PHE A 26 10.22 2.30 -0.42
C PHE A 26 8.76 2.70 -0.58
N TYR A 27 8.06 3.01 0.52
CA TYR A 27 6.68 3.48 0.48
C TYR A 27 6.56 4.89 -0.12
N GLU A 28 7.54 5.76 0.11
CA GLU A 28 7.63 7.06 -0.56
C GLU A 28 7.88 6.89 -2.06
N ASP A 29 8.78 5.99 -2.48
CA ASP A 29 9.06 5.69 -3.88
C ASP A 29 7.82 5.11 -4.61
N ILE A 30 7.05 4.24 -3.94
CA ILE A 30 5.76 3.75 -4.45
C ILE A 30 4.80 4.93 -4.69
N ALA A 31 4.77 5.88 -3.75
CA ALA A 31 3.93 7.06 -3.88
C ALA A 31 4.35 7.91 -5.09
N ASP A 32 5.65 8.09 -5.31
CA ASP A 32 6.18 8.82 -6.47
C ASP A 32 5.79 8.16 -7.80
N VAL A 33 5.86 6.82 -7.87
CA VAL A 33 5.36 6.06 -9.02
C VAL A 33 3.87 6.33 -9.24
N CYS A 34 3.04 6.22 -8.20
CA CYS A 34 1.59 6.50 -8.34
C CYS A 34 1.31 7.95 -8.78
N GLN A 35 2.07 8.92 -8.26
CA GLN A 35 1.94 10.33 -8.63
C GLN A 35 2.32 10.60 -10.09
N LYS A 36 3.33 9.91 -10.62
CA LYS A 36 3.70 9.97 -12.05
C LYS A 36 2.55 9.55 -12.96
N HIS A 37 1.69 8.63 -12.50
CA HIS A 37 0.47 8.19 -13.19
C HIS A 37 -0.75 9.09 -12.92
N GLY A 38 -0.57 10.22 -12.24
CA GLY A 38 -1.61 11.23 -12.03
C GLY A 38 -2.48 11.01 -10.79
N LEU A 39 -2.16 10.03 -9.95
CA LEU A 39 -2.87 9.78 -8.70
C LEU A 39 -2.44 10.76 -7.61
N GLN A 40 -3.38 11.14 -6.75
CA GLN A 40 -3.06 11.76 -5.46
C GLN A 40 -2.71 10.68 -4.45
N THR A 41 -1.59 10.78 -3.74
CA THR A 41 -1.18 9.75 -2.79
C THR A 41 -1.39 10.15 -1.34
N PHE A 42 -1.71 9.15 -0.52
CA PHE A 42 -1.68 9.22 0.92
C PHE A 42 -0.70 8.17 1.45
N VAL A 43 0.27 8.63 2.24
CA VAL A 43 1.33 7.81 2.82
C VAL A 43 1.25 7.95 4.34
N PRO A 44 0.66 7.00 5.09
CA PRO A 44 0.27 7.20 6.49
C PRO A 44 1.42 7.63 7.41
N HIS A 45 2.61 7.07 7.19
CA HIS A 45 3.77 7.32 8.04
C HIS A 45 4.27 8.77 7.97
N MET A 46 4.00 9.49 6.88
CA MET A 46 4.35 10.92 6.76
C MET A 46 3.55 11.82 7.70
N TYR A 47 2.46 11.31 8.27
CA TYR A 47 1.59 12.06 9.18
C TYR A 47 1.68 11.59 10.62
N PHE A 48 1.80 10.27 10.83
CA PHE A 48 1.63 9.68 12.16
C PHE A 48 2.81 8.84 12.64
N PHE A 49 3.88 8.70 11.86
CA PHE A 49 5.05 7.96 12.29
C PHE A 49 6.19 8.91 12.67
N PRO A 50 6.92 8.68 13.78
CA PRO A 50 6.66 7.70 14.85
C PRO A 50 5.67 8.21 15.91
N LYS A 51 4.92 9.28 15.62
CA LYS A 51 4.06 9.99 16.56
C LYS A 51 2.60 10.00 16.09
N GLY A 52 1.70 9.43 16.87
CA GLY A 52 0.27 9.52 16.62
C GLY A 52 -0.45 8.78 17.73
N ASN A 53 -1.57 9.30 18.21
CA ASN A 53 -2.40 8.52 19.12
C ASN A 53 -3.19 7.47 18.29
N PRO A 54 -3.46 6.27 18.82
CA PRO A 54 -4.10 5.21 18.05
C PRO A 54 -5.46 5.59 17.46
N GLU A 55 -6.25 6.38 18.18
CA GLU A 55 -7.59 6.81 17.74
C GLU A 55 -7.51 7.73 16.50
N ASP A 56 -6.64 8.73 16.51
CA ASP A 56 -6.44 9.67 15.40
C ASP A 56 -5.87 8.96 14.16
N VAL A 57 -4.95 8.02 14.36
CA VAL A 57 -4.37 7.20 13.29
C VAL A 57 -5.48 6.41 12.61
N TYR A 58 -6.26 5.65 13.40
CA TYR A 58 -7.37 4.85 12.89
C TYR A 58 -8.39 5.71 12.15
N GLU A 59 -8.84 6.82 12.75
CA GLU A 59 -9.84 7.69 12.14
C GLU A 59 -9.38 8.27 10.81
N ARG A 60 -8.11 8.67 10.70
CA ARG A 60 -7.57 9.28 9.48
C ARG A 60 -7.28 8.26 8.40
N GLU A 61 -6.71 7.11 8.72
CA GLU A 61 -6.44 6.05 7.74
C GLU A 61 -7.75 5.50 7.17
N ILE A 62 -8.75 5.20 8.01
CA ILE A 62 -10.06 4.74 7.54
C ILE A 62 -10.77 5.81 6.72
N ARG A 63 -10.68 7.09 7.12
CA ARG A 63 -11.24 8.20 6.32
C ARG A 63 -10.57 8.28 4.96
N ASP A 64 -9.26 8.14 4.89
CA ASP A 64 -8.54 8.17 3.62
C ASP A 64 -8.96 7.01 2.71
N ILE A 65 -8.88 5.77 3.22
CA ILE A 65 -9.26 4.54 2.51
C ILE A 65 -10.69 4.62 1.99
N SER A 66 -11.62 5.17 2.77
CA SER A 66 -13.04 5.31 2.36
C SER A 66 -13.27 6.20 1.14
N SER A 67 -12.27 7.01 0.76
CA SER A 67 -12.34 7.94 -0.37
C SER A 67 -11.30 7.66 -1.46
N THR A 68 -10.51 6.61 -1.28
CA THR A 68 -9.40 6.19 -2.15
C THR A 68 -9.90 5.27 -3.24
N ASP A 69 -9.28 5.35 -4.41
CA ASP A 69 -9.65 4.59 -5.61
C ASP A 69 -8.74 3.35 -5.76
N LEU A 70 -7.50 3.42 -5.25
CA LEU A 70 -6.50 2.35 -5.27
C LEU A 70 -5.75 2.21 -3.93
N VAL A 71 -5.55 0.99 -3.44
CA VAL A 71 -4.60 0.69 -2.37
C VAL A 71 -3.41 -0.06 -2.96
N VAL A 72 -2.20 0.44 -2.71
CA VAL A 72 -0.96 -0.24 -3.05
C VAL A 72 -0.34 -0.73 -1.75
N ALA A 73 -0.38 -2.04 -1.53
CA ALA A 73 -0.05 -2.65 -0.24
C ALA A 73 1.18 -3.56 -0.32
N TYR A 74 2.21 -3.26 0.46
CA TYR A 74 3.30 -4.18 0.71
C TYR A 74 2.89 -5.26 1.73
N VAL A 75 2.90 -6.51 1.28
CA VAL A 75 2.49 -7.70 2.05
C VAL A 75 3.59 -8.75 2.17
N GLY A 76 4.85 -8.36 1.92
CA GLY A 76 6.02 -9.21 2.14
C GLY A 76 6.27 -9.59 3.59
N LYS A 77 5.63 -8.87 4.54
CA LYS A 77 5.66 -9.19 5.97
C LYS A 77 4.26 -9.14 6.56
N PRO A 78 3.94 -10.04 7.53
CA PRO A 78 2.67 -9.99 8.23
C PRO A 78 2.46 -8.66 8.95
N SER A 79 1.32 -8.01 8.72
CA SER A 79 0.92 -6.79 9.42
C SER A 79 -0.59 -6.79 9.65
N ILE A 80 -0.99 -6.62 10.91
CA ILE A 80 -2.41 -6.54 11.30
C ILE A 80 -3.04 -5.26 10.75
N GLY A 81 -2.29 -4.15 10.77
CA GLY A 81 -2.73 -2.87 10.19
C GLY A 81 -3.05 -3.03 8.71
N VAL A 82 -2.08 -3.53 7.93
CA VAL A 82 -2.26 -3.78 6.49
C VAL A 82 -3.44 -4.70 6.22
N GLY A 83 -3.59 -5.79 6.98
CA GLY A 83 -4.76 -6.68 6.83
C GLY A 83 -6.10 -5.97 7.07
N THR A 84 -6.15 -5.04 8.02
CA THR A 84 -7.34 -4.22 8.31
C THR A 84 -7.62 -3.25 7.16
N GLU A 85 -6.58 -2.61 6.62
CA GLU A 85 -6.68 -1.68 5.49
C GLU A 85 -7.16 -2.38 4.22
N LEU A 86 -6.71 -3.62 3.94
CA LEU A 86 -7.17 -4.40 2.79
C LEU A 86 -8.67 -4.72 2.84
N GLU A 87 -9.20 -5.09 4.01
CA GLU A 87 -10.64 -5.34 4.16
C GLU A 87 -11.47 -4.06 4.11
N ALA A 88 -10.96 -2.95 4.66
CA ALA A 88 -11.58 -1.64 4.53
C ALA A 88 -11.64 -1.20 3.07
N ALA A 89 -10.54 -1.31 2.33
CA ALA A 89 -10.43 -1.01 0.91
C ALA A 89 -11.48 -1.78 0.08
N LYS A 90 -11.55 -3.10 0.30
CA LYS A 90 -12.56 -3.95 -0.34
C LYS A 90 -13.99 -3.54 0.00
N THR A 91 -14.25 -3.12 1.24
CA THR A 91 -15.59 -2.66 1.67
C THR A 91 -15.96 -1.33 1.03
N CYS A 92 -14.96 -0.48 0.74
CA CYS A 92 -15.12 0.82 0.09
C CYS A 92 -15.00 0.77 -1.45
N ASN A 93 -14.88 -0.42 -2.04
CA ASN A 93 -14.69 -0.64 -3.48
C ASN A 93 -13.40 -0.03 -4.06
N ALA A 94 -12.37 0.19 -3.23
CA ALA A 94 -11.05 0.55 -3.71
C ALA A 94 -10.37 -0.68 -4.33
N LEU A 95 -9.71 -0.49 -5.47
CA LEU A 95 -8.90 -1.53 -6.11
C LEU A 95 -7.65 -1.79 -5.27
N ILE A 96 -7.05 -2.98 -5.37
CA ILE A 96 -5.86 -3.34 -4.58
C ILE A 96 -4.78 -3.90 -5.50
N ILE A 97 -3.56 -3.38 -5.34
CA ILE A 97 -2.33 -3.97 -5.88
C ILE A 97 -1.48 -4.45 -4.70
N LEU A 98 -1.10 -5.73 -4.71
CA LEU A 98 -0.24 -6.32 -3.69
C LEU A 98 1.22 -6.36 -4.15
N LEU A 99 2.16 -6.00 -3.28
CA LEU A 99 3.59 -6.07 -3.52
C LEU A 99 4.24 -7.00 -2.48
N TYR A 100 5.03 -7.96 -2.91
CA TYR A 100 5.79 -8.84 -2.01
C TYR A 100 7.01 -9.46 -2.69
N GLU A 101 8.02 -9.82 -1.89
CA GLU A 101 9.24 -10.42 -2.40
C GLU A 101 9.01 -11.82 -2.95
N LYS A 102 9.82 -12.18 -3.94
CA LYS A 102 9.80 -13.49 -4.58
C LYS A 102 10.06 -14.60 -3.57
N GLY A 103 9.17 -15.60 -3.57
CA GLY A 103 9.25 -16.77 -2.69
C GLY A 103 8.82 -16.53 -1.24
N VAL A 104 8.33 -15.33 -0.90
CA VAL A 104 7.71 -15.07 0.42
C VAL A 104 6.32 -15.69 0.48
N LYS A 105 5.97 -16.24 1.65
CA LYS A 105 4.63 -16.76 1.92
C LYS A 105 3.70 -15.62 2.34
N VAL A 106 2.84 -15.19 1.43
CA VAL A 106 1.76 -14.25 1.71
C VAL A 106 0.53 -14.98 2.25
N SER A 107 -0.24 -14.32 3.09
CA SER A 107 -1.51 -14.85 3.61
C SER A 107 -2.47 -15.17 2.46
N LYS A 108 -3.05 -16.38 2.48
CA LYS A 108 -4.11 -16.77 1.53
C LYS A 108 -5.33 -15.86 1.61
N LEU A 109 -5.58 -15.23 2.76
CA LEU A 109 -6.68 -14.29 2.92
C LEU A 109 -6.43 -12.98 2.17
N ALA A 110 -5.18 -12.47 2.22
CA ALA A 110 -4.80 -11.27 1.47
C ALA A 110 -4.85 -11.54 -0.05
N LEU A 111 -4.28 -12.67 -0.50
CA LEU A 111 -4.32 -13.08 -1.91
C LEU A 111 -5.74 -13.36 -2.42
N GLY A 112 -6.62 -13.87 -1.54
CA GLY A 112 -8.01 -14.18 -1.88
C GLY A 112 -8.96 -12.99 -1.81
N ASN A 113 -8.48 -11.78 -1.48
CA ASN A 113 -9.32 -10.60 -1.39
C ASN A 113 -9.82 -10.21 -2.81
N PRO A 114 -11.14 -10.14 -3.06
CA PRO A 114 -11.68 -9.93 -4.40
C PRO A 114 -11.43 -8.53 -4.97
N ALA A 115 -10.97 -7.58 -4.17
CA ALA A 115 -10.56 -6.26 -4.65
C ALA A 115 -9.12 -6.24 -5.19
N VAL A 116 -8.35 -7.32 -5.01
CA VAL A 116 -7.01 -7.48 -5.60
C VAL A 116 -7.15 -7.65 -7.11
N ILE A 117 -6.63 -6.67 -7.84
CA ILE A 117 -6.61 -6.67 -9.31
C ILE A 117 -5.24 -7.04 -9.88
N HIS A 118 -4.18 -6.92 -9.07
CA HIS A 118 -2.83 -7.25 -9.49
C HIS A 118 -1.96 -7.67 -8.30
N GLU A 119 -1.08 -8.63 -8.55
CA GLU A 119 -0.08 -9.12 -7.62
C GLU A 119 1.31 -8.92 -8.23
N ILE A 120 2.20 -8.23 -7.51
CA ILE A 120 3.56 -7.92 -7.92
C ILE A 120 4.51 -8.69 -7.01
N GLU A 121 4.98 -9.81 -7.53
CA GLU A 121 6.11 -10.55 -6.94
C GLU A 121 7.43 -9.94 -7.45
N PHE A 122 8.30 -9.46 -6.56
CA PHE A 122 9.52 -8.72 -6.92
C PHE A 122 10.79 -9.29 -6.27
N LYS A 123 11.96 -9.04 -6.87
CA LYS A 123 13.26 -9.51 -6.32
C LYS A 123 13.99 -8.48 -5.45
N ASP A 124 13.73 -7.20 -5.70
CA ASP A 124 14.29 -6.04 -5.02
C ASP A 124 13.32 -4.85 -5.20
N PHE A 125 13.50 -3.76 -4.44
CA PHE A 125 12.58 -2.61 -4.50
C PHE A 125 12.56 -1.93 -5.87
N ASP A 126 13.70 -1.85 -6.57
CA ASP A 126 13.76 -1.31 -7.93
C ASP A 126 12.88 -2.12 -8.92
N ASP A 127 12.93 -3.46 -8.84
CA ASP A 127 12.06 -4.34 -9.62
C ASP A 127 10.58 -4.16 -9.25
N ALA A 128 10.28 -3.93 -7.97
CA ALA A 128 8.93 -3.67 -7.50
C ALA A 128 8.37 -2.37 -8.12
N LEU A 129 9.13 -1.28 -8.05
CA LEU A 129 8.75 0.03 -8.59
C LEU A 129 8.57 -0.02 -10.10
N LYS A 130 9.45 -0.70 -10.83
CA LYS A 130 9.33 -0.88 -12.28
C LYS A 130 8.06 -1.65 -12.65
N LYS A 131 7.77 -2.76 -11.96
CA LYS A 131 6.57 -3.56 -12.21
C LYS A 131 5.30 -2.81 -11.84
N LEU A 132 5.34 -1.98 -10.80
CA LEU A 132 4.23 -1.12 -10.44
C LEU A 132 3.97 -0.07 -11.52
N ASP A 133 5.00 0.59 -12.02
CA ASP A 133 4.91 1.53 -13.16
C ASP A 133 4.27 0.86 -14.38
N ASP A 134 4.77 -0.32 -14.76
CA ASP A 134 4.23 -1.12 -15.87
C ASP A 134 2.77 -1.57 -15.64
N ALA A 135 2.36 -1.80 -14.38
CA ALA A 135 1.02 -2.23 -14.04
C ALA A 135 0.03 -1.06 -14.12
N LEU A 136 0.40 0.11 -13.59
CA LEU A 136 -0.43 1.31 -13.60
C LEU A 136 -0.72 1.82 -15.02
N ASP A 137 0.20 1.64 -15.97
CA ASP A 137 -0.04 1.92 -17.40
C ASP A 137 -1.20 1.12 -18.01
N LYS A 138 -1.58 0.00 -17.41
CA LYS A 138 -2.58 -0.95 -17.95
C LYS A 138 -3.91 -0.94 -17.18
N ILE A 139 -3.99 -0.20 -16.08
CA ILE A 139 -5.15 -0.20 -15.19
C ILE A 139 -5.91 1.11 -15.39
N GLU A 140 -7.22 1.01 -15.65
CA GLU A 140 -8.11 2.16 -15.57
C GLU A 140 -8.55 2.35 -14.11
N ILE A 141 -8.27 3.53 -13.56
CA ILE A 141 -8.59 3.94 -12.18
C ILE A 141 -9.59 5.10 -12.20
#